data_AF-A0A838HUH3-F1
#
_entry.id   AF-A0A838HUH3-F1
#
_cell.length_a   1.000
_cell.length_b   1.000
_cell.length_c   1.000
_cell.angle_alpha   90.00
_cell.angle_beta   90.00
_cell.angle_gamma   90.00
#
_symmetry.space_group_name_H-M   'P 1'
#
loop_
_entity.id
_entity.type
_entity.pdbx_description
1 polymer ?
#
loop_
_entity_poly.entity_id
_entity_poly.type
_entity_poly.pdbx_seq_one_letter_code
_entity_poly.pdbx_strand_id
1 'polypeptide(L)'
;MTGGERGSVPIEFALGIGVLVLPVAILVLVFPTWIERQSMARMAAQEAARAVAVAGTVAEGVADGAALAAQIADNHDLADDFGGVAFTDPDRDGDGAPDRGGAVTATVTVRVPLTTIPLIGHGGGFTLTASHTEYVDAYRSLPGAP
;
A
#
# COMPACT_ATOMS: atom_id res chain seq x y z
N MET A 1 -62.01 6.02 -5.39
CA MET A 1 -60.66 5.71 -4.86
C MET A 1 -60.66 4.21 -4.64
N THR A 2 -60.11 3.36 -5.51
CA THR A 2 -58.68 3.01 -5.59
C THR A 2 -58.46 2.25 -6.91
N GLY A 3 -57.44 2.63 -7.69
CA GLY A 3 -57.19 2.04 -9.01
C GLY A 3 -55.74 2.23 -9.44
N GLY A 4 -54.79 1.88 -8.58
CA GLY A 4 -53.36 2.14 -8.80
C GLY A 4 -52.40 0.98 -8.53
N GLU A 5 -52.86 -0.21 -8.11
CA GLU A 5 -51.99 -1.18 -7.41
C GLU A 5 -51.68 -2.48 -8.20
N ARG A 6 -51.89 -2.54 -9.52
CA ARG A 6 -51.65 -3.79 -10.30
C ARG A 6 -50.63 -3.70 -11.44
N GLY A 7 -49.91 -2.59 -11.55
CA GLY A 7 -49.12 -2.26 -12.75
C GLY A 7 -47.59 -2.33 -12.64
N SER A 8 -47.00 -2.60 -11.47
CA SER A 8 -45.57 -2.34 -11.25
C SER A 8 -44.73 -3.53 -10.77
N VAL A 9 -45.30 -4.73 -10.60
CA VAL A 9 -44.54 -5.91 -10.09
C VAL A 9 -43.23 -6.19 -10.86
N PRO A 10 -43.18 -6.16 -12.20
CA PRO A 10 -41.93 -6.37 -12.93
C PRO A 10 -40.91 -5.26 -12.70
N ILE A 11 -41.38 -4.01 -12.55
CA ILE A 11 -40.53 -2.83 -12.37
C ILE A 11 -39.97 -2.77 -10.95
N GLU A 12 -40.80 -3.07 -9.95
CA GLU A 12 -40.40 -3.16 -8.54
C GLU A 12 -39.40 -4.30 -8.33
N PHE A 13 -39.62 -5.43 -8.99
CA PHE A 13 -38.70 -6.56 -8.95
C PHE A 13 -37.35 -6.23 -9.62
N ALA A 14 -37.38 -5.61 -10.81
CA ALA A 14 -36.17 -5.16 -11.50
C ALA A 14 -35.41 -4.11 -10.67
N LEU A 15 -36.11 -3.18 -10.05
CA LEU A 15 -35.51 -2.16 -9.19
C LEU A 15 -34.95 -2.77 -7.90
N GLY A 16 -35.67 -3.71 -7.28
CA GLY A 16 -35.19 -4.43 -6.10
C GLY A 16 -33.92 -5.24 -6.39
N ILE A 17 -33.89 -5.96 -7.52
CA ILE A 17 -32.68 -6.66 -7.99
C ILE A 17 -31.56 -5.66 -8.28
N GLY A 18 -31.85 -4.57 -9.00
CA GLY A 18 -30.85 -3.56 -9.34
C GLY A 18 -30.21 -2.94 -8.10
N VAL A 19 -31.03 -2.56 -7.10
CA VAL A 19 -30.57 -1.99 -5.83
C VAL A 19 -29.72 -2.98 -5.03
N LEU A 20 -29.98 -4.29 -5.13
CA LEU A 20 -29.19 -5.31 -4.45
C LEU A 20 -27.91 -5.68 -5.22
N VAL A 21 -28.00 -5.88 -6.53
CA VAL A 21 -26.91 -6.39 -7.37
C VAL A 21 -25.89 -5.30 -7.68
N LEU A 22 -26.32 -4.06 -7.91
CA LEU A 22 -25.43 -2.96 -8.26
C LEU A 22 -24.35 -2.69 -7.20
N PRO A 23 -24.65 -2.55 -5.89
CA PRO A 23 -23.61 -2.35 -4.89
C PRO A 23 -22.68 -3.57 -4.78
N VAL A 24 -23.21 -4.79 -4.91
CA VAL A 24 -22.39 -6.01 -4.91
C VAL A 24 -21.44 -6.05 -6.10
N ALA A 25 -21.92 -5.70 -7.30
CA ALA A 25 -21.10 -5.62 -8.50
C ALA A 25 -19.98 -4.58 -8.36
N ILE A 26 -20.28 -3.40 -7.80
CA ILE A 26 -19.27 -2.39 -7.51
C ILE A 26 -18.22 -2.93 -6.53
N LEU A 27 -18.65 -3.60 -5.45
CA LEU A 27 -17.72 -4.19 -4.48
C LEU A 27 -16.81 -5.23 -5.14
N VAL A 28 -17.37 -6.13 -5.96
CA VAL A 28 -16.58 -7.17 -6.65
C VAL A 28 -15.54 -6.56 -7.61
N LEU A 29 -15.84 -5.43 -8.23
CA LEU A 29 -14.90 -4.75 -9.13
C LEU A 29 -13.81 -3.98 -8.38
N VAL A 30 -14.14 -3.33 -7.25
CA VAL A 30 -13.20 -2.48 -6.50
C VAL A 30 -12.31 -3.31 -5.57
N PHE A 31 -12.85 -4.35 -4.95
CA PHE A 31 -12.16 -5.08 -3.89
C PHE A 31 -10.81 -5.72 -4.28
N PRO A 32 -10.65 -6.34 -5.48
CA PRO A 32 -9.37 -6.90 -5.89
C PRO A 32 -8.26 -5.84 -5.97
N THR A 33 -8.57 -4.67 -6.52
CA THR A 33 -7.60 -3.57 -6.68
C THR A 33 -7.12 -3.03 -5.34
N TRP A 34 -7.99 -3.02 -4.32
CA TRP A 34 -7.60 -2.65 -2.96
C TRP A 34 -6.60 -3.67 -2.39
N ILE A 35 -6.92 -4.96 -2.49
CA ILE A 35 -6.07 -6.03 -1.94
C ILE A 35 -4.69 -6.01 -2.59
N GLU A 36 -4.63 -5.80 -3.90
CA GLU A 36 -3.38 -5.72 -4.64
C GLU A 36 -2.50 -4.56 -4.15
N ARG A 37 -3.07 -3.35 -4.00
CA ARG A 37 -2.37 -2.18 -3.46
C ARG A 37 -1.86 -2.40 -2.02
N GLN A 38 -2.66 -3.05 -1.17
CA GLN A 38 -2.24 -3.46 0.18
C GLN A 38 -1.06 -4.43 0.14
N SER A 39 -1.14 -5.45 -0.72
CA SER A 39 -0.08 -6.45 -0.87
C SER A 39 1.20 -5.82 -1.37
N MET A 40 1.11 -4.98 -2.40
CA MET A 40 2.25 -4.22 -2.94
C MET A 40 2.89 -3.34 -1.86
N ALA A 41 2.11 -2.54 -1.12
CA ALA A 41 2.64 -1.66 -0.08
C ALA A 41 3.38 -2.44 1.02
N ARG A 42 2.90 -3.63 1.38
CA ARG A 42 3.56 -4.51 2.36
C ARG A 42 4.87 -5.07 1.81
N MET A 43 4.87 -5.55 0.57
CA MET A 43 6.09 -6.05 -0.09
C MET A 43 7.14 -4.93 -0.21
N ALA A 44 6.73 -3.73 -0.64
CA ALA A 44 7.60 -2.57 -0.73
C ALA A 44 8.16 -2.17 0.65
N ALA A 45 7.35 -2.17 1.70
CA ALA A 45 7.81 -1.87 3.06
C ALA A 45 8.82 -2.91 3.56
N GLN A 46 8.55 -4.20 3.30
CA GLN A 46 9.45 -5.28 3.68
C GLN A 46 10.81 -5.17 3.01
N GLU A 47 10.82 -4.99 1.69
CA GLU A 47 12.07 -4.94 0.94
C GLU A 47 12.84 -3.63 1.20
N ALA A 48 12.13 -2.52 1.42
CA ALA A 48 12.75 -1.26 1.84
C ALA A 48 13.42 -1.37 3.21
N ALA A 49 12.74 -1.95 4.22
CA ALA A 49 13.32 -2.13 5.54
C ALA A 49 14.55 -3.06 5.49
N ARG A 50 14.47 -4.12 4.69
CA ARG A 50 15.57 -5.06 4.48
C ARG A 50 16.78 -4.41 3.82
N ALA A 51 16.56 -3.55 2.81
CA ALA A 51 17.63 -2.81 2.15
C ALA A 51 18.44 -1.98 3.16
N VAL A 52 17.76 -1.29 4.09
CA VAL A 52 18.45 -0.56 5.17
C VAL A 52 19.19 -1.51 6.10
N ALA A 53 18.57 -2.61 6.54
CA ALA A 53 19.16 -3.53 7.50
C ALA A 53 20.45 -4.21 7.02
N VAL A 54 20.63 -4.37 5.70
CA VAL A 54 21.83 -5.00 5.12
C VAL A 54 22.85 -4.01 4.57
N ALA A 55 22.50 -2.73 4.41
CA ALA A 55 23.36 -1.73 3.78
C ALA A 55 24.66 -1.48 4.57
N GLY A 56 25.68 -0.98 3.88
CA GLY A 56 26.95 -0.60 4.51
C GLY A 56 26.82 0.68 5.33
N THR A 57 25.95 1.59 4.88
CA THR A 57 25.59 2.81 5.60
C THR A 57 24.08 3.00 5.56
N VAL A 58 23.55 3.74 6.53
CA VAL A 58 22.11 4.04 6.60
C VAL A 58 21.67 4.92 5.44
N ALA A 59 22.49 5.90 5.05
CA ALA A 59 22.19 6.77 3.93
C ALA A 59 22.04 6.01 2.60
N GLU A 60 22.95 5.07 2.32
CA GLU A 60 22.87 4.17 1.17
C GLU A 60 21.62 3.28 1.24
N GLY A 61 21.39 2.63 2.38
CA GLY A 61 20.24 1.76 2.56
C GLY A 61 18.89 2.45 2.43
N VAL A 62 18.76 3.69 2.92
CA VAL A 62 17.55 4.51 2.78
C VAL A 62 17.33 4.91 1.32
N ALA A 63 18.38 5.31 0.61
CA ALA A 63 18.29 5.65 -0.81
C ALA A 63 17.91 4.43 -1.66
N ASP A 64 18.58 3.30 -1.45
CA ASP A 64 18.30 2.04 -2.14
C ASP A 64 16.91 1.51 -1.82
N GLY A 65 16.52 1.52 -0.53
CA GLY A 65 15.19 1.09 -0.10
C GLY A 65 14.07 1.95 -0.68
N ALA A 66 14.27 3.26 -0.77
CA ALA A 66 13.31 4.17 -1.42
C ALA A 66 13.22 3.92 -2.93
N ALA A 67 14.36 3.73 -3.61
CA ALA A 67 14.39 3.43 -5.03
C ALA A 67 13.72 2.08 -5.35
N LEU A 68 13.96 1.06 -4.52
CA LEU A 68 13.38 -0.26 -4.66
C LEU A 68 11.88 -0.26 -4.42
N ALA A 69 11.40 0.46 -3.41
CA ALA A 69 9.96 0.63 -3.19
C ALA A 69 9.27 1.36 -4.36
N ALA A 70 9.91 2.38 -4.94
CA ALA A 70 9.41 3.06 -6.14
C ALA A 70 9.38 2.13 -7.36
N GLN A 71 10.42 1.29 -7.54
CA GLN A 71 10.46 0.29 -8.60
C GLN A 71 9.37 -0.78 -8.43
N ILE A 72 9.11 -1.22 -7.19
CA ILE A 72 8.00 -2.14 -6.90
C ILE A 72 6.67 -1.48 -7.28
N ALA A 73 6.46 -0.21 -6.93
CA ALA A 73 5.24 0.50 -7.32
C ALA A 73 5.11 0.62 -8.85
N ASP A 74 6.19 0.91 -9.56
CA ASP A 74 6.23 0.99 -11.03
C ASP A 74 5.89 -0.36 -11.69
N ASN A 75 6.47 -1.46 -11.20
CA ASN A 75 6.17 -2.82 -11.67
C ASN A 75 4.71 -3.25 -11.47
N HIS A 76 3.97 -2.55 -10.59
CA HIS A 76 2.55 -2.77 -10.33
C HIS A 76 1.65 -1.73 -11.01
N ASP A 77 2.17 -0.90 -11.91
CA ASP A 77 1.44 0.20 -12.56
C ASP A 77 0.87 1.23 -11.56
N LEU A 78 1.57 1.45 -10.45
CA LEU A 78 1.16 2.32 -9.34
C LEU A 78 2.13 3.49 -9.08
N ALA A 79 3.02 3.79 -10.03
CA ALA A 79 4.01 4.87 -9.89
C ALA A 79 3.37 6.23 -9.55
N ASP A 80 2.29 6.60 -10.25
CA ASP A 80 1.56 7.87 -10.02
C ASP A 80 0.85 7.94 -8.65
N ASP A 81 0.54 6.77 -8.10
CA ASP A 81 -0.14 6.63 -6.82
C ASP A 81 0.84 6.43 -5.65
N PHE A 82 2.14 6.29 -5.91
CA PHE A 82 3.14 6.07 -4.88
C PHE A 82 3.41 7.34 -4.07
N GLY A 83 3.13 7.29 -2.78
CA GLY A 83 3.29 8.42 -1.84
C GLY A 83 4.66 8.49 -1.17
N GLY A 84 5.54 7.51 -1.40
CA GLY A 84 6.88 7.45 -0.83
C GLY A 84 7.03 6.48 0.36
N VAL A 85 8.25 6.45 0.91
CA VAL A 85 8.65 5.63 2.05
C VAL A 85 9.19 6.51 3.17
N ALA A 86 8.76 6.26 4.40
CA ALA A 86 9.33 6.83 5.59
C ALA A 86 10.04 5.74 6.41
N PHE A 87 11.22 6.04 6.93
CA PHE A 87 12.00 5.14 7.77
C PHE A 87 12.05 5.66 9.21
N THR A 88 11.76 4.79 10.16
CA THR A 88 11.86 5.08 11.59
C THR A 88 12.97 4.24 12.20
N ASP A 89 13.80 4.90 13.00
CA ASP A 89 14.93 4.30 13.73
C ASP A 89 16.03 3.65 12.85
N PRO A 90 16.43 4.26 11.71
CA PRO A 90 17.45 3.63 10.87
C PRO A 90 18.88 3.79 11.43
N ASP A 91 19.09 4.78 12.32
CA ASP A 91 20.40 5.18 12.85
C ASP A 91 20.17 6.07 14.07
N ARG A 92 20.44 5.61 15.30
CA ARG A 92 20.17 6.44 16.47
C ARG A 92 21.31 7.35 16.88
N ASP A 93 22.50 7.26 16.27
CA ASP A 93 23.67 8.07 16.69
C ASP A 93 24.64 8.55 15.57
N GLY A 94 24.35 8.37 14.27
CA GLY A 94 24.93 9.15 13.16
C GLY A 94 25.51 8.33 12.00
N ASP A 95 25.69 8.96 10.81
CA ASP A 95 25.94 8.56 9.39
C ASP A 95 26.55 7.18 9.02
N GLY A 96 26.59 6.23 9.94
CA GLY A 96 27.30 4.97 9.87
C GLY A 96 26.41 3.82 9.43
N ALA A 97 26.84 2.61 9.76
CA ALA A 97 26.05 1.40 9.53
C ALA A 97 24.88 1.34 10.53
N PRO A 98 23.74 0.72 10.16
CA PRO A 98 22.63 0.52 11.08
C PRO A 98 23.07 -0.15 12.39
N ASP A 99 22.46 0.27 13.51
CA ASP A 99 22.78 -0.26 14.83
C ASP A 99 22.61 -1.78 14.88
N ARG A 100 23.65 -2.48 15.35
CA ARG A 100 23.65 -3.95 15.46
C ARG A 100 22.58 -4.40 16.46
N GLY A 101 21.71 -5.31 16.04
CA GLY A 101 20.56 -5.73 16.85
C GLY A 101 19.46 -4.66 16.98
N GLY A 102 19.62 -3.52 16.30
CA GLY A 102 18.59 -2.50 16.13
C GLY A 102 17.48 -2.98 15.20
N ALA A 103 16.40 -2.20 15.14
CA ALA A 103 15.24 -2.49 14.32
C ALA A 103 14.95 -1.30 13.41
N VAL A 104 14.84 -1.55 12.10
CA VAL A 104 14.47 -0.53 11.12
C VAL A 104 13.02 -0.75 10.72
N THR A 105 12.20 0.29 10.83
CA THR A 105 10.81 0.23 10.37
C THR A 105 10.63 1.09 9.13
N ALA A 106 10.25 0.47 8.01
CA ALA A 106 9.86 1.18 6.79
C ALA A 106 8.34 1.27 6.71
N THR A 107 7.83 2.46 6.36
CA THR A 107 6.40 2.74 6.16
C THR A 107 6.18 3.27 4.75
N VAL A 108 5.43 2.52 3.95
CA VAL A 108 5.09 2.88 2.57
C VAL A 108 3.69 3.48 2.53
N THR A 109 3.55 4.57 1.78
CA THR A 109 2.26 5.22 1.53
C THR A 109 1.87 5.07 0.07
N VAL A 110 0.63 4.67 -0.19
CA VAL A 110 0.05 4.54 -1.53
C VAL A 110 -1.28 5.28 -1.56
N ARG A 111 -1.50 6.11 -2.57
CA ARG A 111 -2.78 6.76 -2.82
C ARG A 111 -3.75 5.76 -3.45
N VAL A 112 -4.99 5.78 -3.00
CA VAL A 112 -6.09 5.04 -3.63
C VAL A 112 -7.05 6.09 -4.18
N PRO A 113 -7.09 6.30 -5.50
CA PRO A 113 -8.11 7.16 -6.08
C PRO A 113 -9.47 6.49 -5.85
N LEU A 114 -10.46 7.23 -5.30
CA LEU A 114 -11.85 6.80 -5.49
C LEU A 114 -12.15 7.07 -6.96
N THR A 115 -12.03 6.02 -7.78
CA THR A 115 -12.39 6.06 -9.18
C THR A 115 -13.78 6.67 -9.33
N THR A 116 -13.95 7.52 -10.35
CA THR A 116 -15.20 8.19 -10.69
C THR A 116 -16.37 7.20 -10.63
N ILE A 117 -17.22 7.32 -9.61
CA ILE A 117 -18.42 6.51 -9.53
C ILE A 117 -19.33 7.04 -10.64
N PRO A 118 -19.73 6.20 -11.62
CA PRO A 118 -20.68 6.62 -12.64
C PRO A 118 -21.91 7.19 -11.94
N LEU A 119 -22.36 8.38 -12.35
CA LEU A 119 -23.50 9.14 -11.79
C LEU A 119 -23.24 10.01 -10.54
N ILE A 120 -22.14 9.86 -9.79
CA ILE A 120 -21.92 10.58 -8.51
C ILE A 120 -20.76 11.61 -8.58
N GLY A 121 -19.93 11.56 -9.63
CA GLY A 121 -18.82 12.51 -9.85
C GLY A 121 -17.47 12.01 -9.31
N HIS A 122 -16.52 12.93 -9.15
CA HIS A 122 -15.17 12.61 -8.67
C HIS A 122 -15.17 12.48 -7.15
N GLY A 123 -14.94 11.28 -6.63
CA GLY A 123 -14.65 11.08 -5.21
C GLY A 123 -13.18 11.46 -4.94
N GLY A 124 -12.91 12.19 -3.85
CA GLY A 124 -11.53 12.39 -3.40
C GLY A 124 -10.85 11.04 -3.10
N GLY A 125 -9.52 10.96 -3.18
CA GLY A 125 -8.78 9.75 -2.83
C GLY A 125 -8.55 9.60 -1.32
N PHE A 126 -8.22 8.39 -0.88
CA PHE A 126 -7.67 8.15 0.46
C PHE A 126 -6.25 7.59 0.35
N THR A 127 -5.47 7.71 1.43
CA THR A 127 -4.11 7.14 1.49
C THR A 127 -4.12 5.86 2.29
N LEU A 128 -3.35 4.90 1.82
CA LEU A 128 -3.16 3.59 2.38
C LEU A 128 -1.72 3.46 2.83
N THR A 129 -1.52 2.99 4.05
CA THR A 129 -0.19 2.81 4.62
C THR A 129 0.05 1.35 4.98
N ALA A 130 1.28 0.90 4.74
CA ALA A 130 1.77 -0.40 5.20
C ALA A 130 3.16 -0.21 5.81
N SER A 131 3.45 -0.94 6.88
CA SER A 131 4.73 -0.86 7.57
C SER A 131 5.32 -2.24 7.80
N HIS A 132 6.64 -2.34 7.75
CA HIS A 132 7.39 -3.56 8.10
C HIS A 132 8.62 -3.19 8.93
N THR A 133 8.95 -4.04 9.90
CA THR A 133 10.11 -3.89 10.77
C THR A 133 11.08 -5.03 10.53
N GLU A 134 12.32 -4.71 10.19
CA GLU A 134 13.41 -5.67 10.00
C GLU A 134 14.49 -5.47 11.05
N TYR A 135 15.05 -6.57 11.57
CA TYR A 135 16.12 -6.52 12.56
C TYR A 135 17.50 -6.59 11.89
N VAL A 136 18.42 -5.75 12.33
CA VAL A 136 19.81 -5.74 11.86
C VAL A 136 20.57 -6.91 12.49
N ASP A 137 21.24 -7.72 11.67
CA ASP A 137 22.00 -8.87 12.17
C ASP A 137 23.14 -8.44 13.10
N ALA A 138 23.08 -8.93 14.36
CA ALA A 138 24.07 -8.66 15.38
C ALA A 138 25.45 -9.27 15.08
N TYR A 139 25.52 -10.31 14.24
CA TYR A 139 26.71 -11.12 13.99
C TYR A 139 27.49 -10.75 12.72
N ARG A 140 27.20 -9.61 12.08
CA ARG A 140 27.94 -9.14 10.89
C ARG A 140 29.46 -9.17 11.15
N SER A 141 30.16 -10.08 10.46
CA SER A 141 31.58 -10.37 10.64
C SER A 141 32.46 -9.23 10.10
N LEU A 142 33.48 -8.86 10.88
CA LEU A 142 34.50 -7.90 10.47
C LEU A 142 35.26 -8.44 9.24
N PRO A 143 35.55 -7.61 8.22
CA PRO A 143 36.59 -7.93 7.25
C PRO A 143 37.95 -7.96 7.97
N GLY A 144 38.51 -9.16 8.15
CA GLY A 144 39.91 -9.40 8.50
C GLY A 144 40.38 -8.91 9.88
N ALA A 145 40.35 -9.78 10.88
CA ALA A 145 41.36 -9.70 11.93
C ALA A 145 42.66 -10.32 11.37
N PRO A 146 43.82 -9.63 11.43
CA PRO A 146 45.11 -10.17 11.01
C PRO A 146 45.60 -11.30 11.92
#